data_AF-A0A842MN46-F1
#
_entry.id   AF-A0A842MN46-F1
#
_cell.length_a   1.000
_cell.length_b   1.000
_cell.length_c   1.000
_cell.angle_alpha   90.00
_cell.angle_beta   90.00
_cell.angle_gamma   90.00
#
_symmetry.space_group_name_H-M   'P 1'
#
loop_
_entity.id
_entity.type
_entity.pdbx_description
1 polymer ?
#
loop_
_entity_poly.entity_id
_entity_poly.type
_entity_poly.pdbx_seq_one_letter_code
_entity_poly.pdbx_strand_id
1 'polypeptide(L)'
;MNAKRPVYVRGRLLGIAVLVATQLFIGIIHLCSGAAMLSGVFPSSSLVYSLYTLAYGFLTLVFTWMLWLGMRVGWIGTVAIAFFIIVADSLAMLGVFNGLDIPWNAGFGEIPYSLLILAYLLQSHVRAKYKV
;
A
#
# COMPACT_ATOMS: atom_id res chain seq x y z
N MET A 1 27.76 2.27 20.54
CA MET A 1 26.37 2.76 20.26
C MET A 1 25.40 1.80 20.92
N ASN A 2 24.59 2.26 21.88
CA ASN A 2 23.57 1.43 22.55
C ASN A 2 22.40 1.20 21.59
N ALA A 3 22.33 0.03 20.96
CA ALA A 3 21.18 -0.36 20.16
C ALA A 3 19.96 -0.51 21.10
N LYS A 4 18.98 0.38 20.96
CA LYS A 4 17.69 0.25 21.67
C LYS A 4 17.03 -1.07 21.24
N ARG A 5 16.59 -1.87 22.22
CA ARG A 5 15.89 -3.13 21.94
C ARG A 5 14.61 -2.85 21.13
N PRO A 6 14.28 -3.67 20.12
CA PRO A 6 13.05 -3.50 19.37
C PRO A 6 11.82 -3.68 20.28
N VAL A 7 10.83 -2.81 20.12
CA VAL A 7 9.56 -2.86 20.87
C VAL A 7 8.60 -3.81 20.17
N TYR A 8 7.92 -4.67 20.94
CA TYR A 8 6.97 -5.64 20.44
C TYR A 8 5.56 -5.38 20.95
N VAL A 9 4.56 -5.57 20.08
CA VAL A 9 3.13 -5.56 20.39
C VAL A 9 2.56 -6.91 19.94
N ARG A 10 2.01 -7.70 20.88
CA ARG A 10 1.51 -9.07 20.63
C ARG A 10 2.50 -9.96 19.85
N GLY A 11 3.78 -9.92 20.22
CA GLY A 11 4.85 -10.70 19.56
C GLY A 11 5.26 -10.20 18.18
N ARG A 12 4.72 -9.07 17.72
CA ARG A 12 5.10 -8.41 16.45
C ARG A 12 5.92 -7.15 16.73
N LEU A 13 6.87 -6.81 15.86
CA LEU A 13 7.58 -5.53 15.93
C LEU A 13 6.56 -4.39 15.86
N LEU A 14 6.70 -3.37 16.72
CA LEU A 14 5.79 -2.23 16.77
C LEU A 14 5.60 -1.59 15.38
N GLY A 15 6.66 -1.47 14.60
CA GLY A 15 6.58 -0.93 13.24
C GLY A 15 5.68 -1.76 12.30
N ILE A 16 5.64 -3.09 12.44
CA ILE A 16 4.71 -3.94 11.67
C ILE A 16 3.27 -3.70 12.13
N ALA A 17 3.02 -3.53 13.43
CA ALA A 17 1.68 -3.26 13.93
C ALA A 17 1.15 -1.90 13.42
N VAL A 18 1.99 -0.86 13.46
CA VAL A 18 1.65 0.46 12.90
C VAL A 18 1.42 0.36 11.39
N LEU A 19 2.34 -0.27 10.65
CA LEU A 19 2.20 -0.48 9.20
C LEU A 19 0.89 -1.19 8.84
N VAL A 20 0.53 -2.24 9.58
CA VAL A 20 -0.72 -2.99 9.35
C VAL A 20 -1.93 -2.10 9.62
N ALA A 21 -1.96 -1.34 10.71
CA ALA A 21 -3.07 -0.44 11.00
C ALA A 21 -3.23 0.63 9.91
N THR A 22 -2.13 1.25 9.46
CA THR A 22 -2.15 2.25 8.39
C THR A 22 -2.60 1.66 7.06
N GLN A 23 -2.10 0.47 6.67
CA GLN A 23 -2.51 -0.15 5.42
C GLN A 23 -3.96 -0.65 5.44
N LEU A 24 -4.48 -1.10 6.59
CA LEU A 24 -5.90 -1.43 6.70
C LEU A 24 -6.77 -0.19 6.46
N PHE A 25 -6.41 0.95 7.07
CA PHE A 25 -7.12 2.21 6.88
C PHE A 25 -7.10 2.67 5.41
N ILE A 26 -5.91 2.67 4.79
CA ILE A 26 -5.73 3.05 3.39
C ILE A 26 -6.48 2.09 2.46
N GLY A 27 -6.38 0.78 2.69
CA GLY A 27 -7.08 -0.23 1.91
C GLY A 27 -8.60 -0.07 1.95
N ILE A 28 -9.16 0.24 3.12
CA ILE A 28 -10.60 0.53 3.28
C ILE A 28 -10.99 1.78 2.48
N ILE A 29 -10.24 2.88 2.60
CA ILE A 29 -10.52 4.12 1.86
C ILE A 29 -10.55 3.85 0.35
N HIS A 30 -9.54 3.16 -0.19
CA HIS A 30 -9.47 2.89 -1.62
C HIS A 30 -10.56 1.92 -2.08
N LEU A 31 -10.87 0.89 -1.29
CA LEU A 31 -11.96 -0.03 -1.61
C LEU A 31 -13.31 0.71 -1.65
N CYS A 32 -13.60 1.55 -0.64
CA CYS A 32 -14.83 2.33 -0.58
C CYS A 32 -14.90 3.39 -1.68
N SER A 33 -13.82 4.14 -1.94
CA SER A 33 -13.76 5.13 -3.02
C SER A 33 -13.92 4.48 -4.38
N GLY A 34 -13.25 3.36 -4.64
CA GLY A 34 -13.38 2.58 -5.87
C GLY A 34 -14.82 2.11 -6.10
N ALA A 35 -15.46 1.56 -5.07
CA ALA A 35 -16.86 1.12 -5.14
C ALA A 35 -17.82 2.29 -5.38
N ALA A 36 -17.61 3.42 -4.69
CA ALA A 36 -18.40 4.62 -4.85
C ALA A 36 -18.30 5.21 -6.28
N MET A 37 -17.08 5.26 -6.84
CA MET A 37 -16.85 5.68 -8.23
C MET A 37 -17.57 4.76 -9.23
N LEU A 38 -17.47 3.44 -9.06
CA LEU A 38 -18.17 2.47 -9.91
C LEU A 38 -19.70 2.57 -9.79
N SER A 39 -20.22 2.95 -8.62
CA SER A 39 -21.65 3.14 -8.40
C SER A 39 -22.20 4.46 -8.95
N GLY A 40 -21.34 5.35 -9.48
CA GLY A 40 -21.74 6.64 -10.05
C GLY A 40 -21.89 7.77 -9.02
N VAL A 41 -21.47 7.57 -7.76
CA VAL A 41 -21.45 8.62 -6.73
C VAL A 41 -20.48 9.75 -7.11
N PHE A 42 -19.43 9.43 -7.85
CA PHE A 42 -18.47 10.39 -8.40
C PHE A 42 -18.59 10.44 -9.93
N PRO A 43 -19.40 11.34 -10.50
CA PRO A 43 -19.81 11.28 -11.91
C PRO A 43 -18.70 11.58 -12.93
N SER A 44 -17.50 11.96 -12.46
CA SER A 44 -16.36 12.35 -13.32
C SER A 44 -15.22 11.33 -13.31
N SER A 45 -15.34 10.20 -12.59
CA SER A 45 -14.30 9.18 -12.54
C SER A 45 -14.35 8.27 -13.76
N SER A 46 -13.20 8.01 -14.40
CA SER A 46 -13.13 7.02 -15.47
C SER A 46 -13.30 5.60 -14.92
N LEU A 47 -13.86 4.70 -15.74
CA LEU A 47 -14.06 3.30 -15.35
C LEU A 47 -12.74 2.62 -14.96
N VAL A 48 -11.68 2.92 -15.71
CA VAL A 48 -10.34 2.36 -15.48
C VAL A 48 -9.79 2.80 -14.12
N TYR A 49 -9.85 4.10 -13.81
CA TYR A 49 -9.41 4.62 -12.51
C TYR A 49 -10.21 4.02 -11.34
N SER A 50 -11.53 3.87 -11.54
CA SER A 50 -12.43 3.27 -10.55
C SER A 50 -12.05 1.82 -10.23
N LEU A 51 -11.82 1.00 -11.26
CA LEU A 51 -11.39 -0.40 -11.12
C LEU A 51 -10.00 -0.51 -10.51
N TYR A 52 -9.06 0.33 -10.95
CA TYR A 52 -7.71 0.43 -10.39
C TYR A 52 -7.77 0.71 -8.88
N THR A 53 -8.54 1.72 -8.48
CA THR A 53 -8.67 2.14 -7.07
C THR A 53 -9.31 1.04 -6.21
N LEU A 54 -10.36 0.39 -6.73
CA LEU A 54 -11.01 -0.73 -6.06
C LEU A 54 -10.04 -1.91 -5.87
N ALA A 55 -9.35 -2.31 -6.94
CA ALA A 55 -8.41 -3.43 -6.92
C ALA A 55 -7.23 -3.15 -5.99
N TYR A 56 -6.69 -1.92 -6.01
CA TYR A 56 -5.64 -1.50 -5.09
C TYR A 56 -6.09 -1.61 -3.63
N GLY A 57 -7.29 -1.11 -3.30
CA GLY A 57 -7.86 -1.23 -1.97
C GLY A 57 -8.01 -2.69 -1.53
N PHE A 58 -8.60 -3.54 -2.38
CA PHE A 58 -8.79 -4.96 -2.10
C PHE A 58 -7.47 -5.70 -1.87
N LEU A 59 -6.51 -5.56 -2.80
CA LEU A 59 -5.22 -6.25 -2.70
C LEU A 59 -4.41 -5.76 -1.49
N THR A 60 -4.48 -4.46 -1.18
CA THR A 60 -3.85 -3.89 0.03
C THR A 60 -4.39 -4.56 1.28
N LEU A 61 -5.71 -4.73 1.40
CA LEU A 61 -6.34 -5.41 2.55
C LEU A 61 -5.91 -6.87 2.65
N VAL A 62 -5.96 -7.60 1.53
CA VAL A 62 -5.59 -9.03 1.49
C VAL A 62 -4.13 -9.24 1.91
N PHE A 63 -3.19 -8.51 1.31
CA PHE A 63 -1.77 -8.68 1.65
C PHE A 63 -1.43 -8.14 3.04
N THR A 64 -2.10 -7.07 3.50
CA THR A 64 -1.95 -6.57 4.87
C THR A 64 -2.39 -7.59 5.89
N TRP A 65 -3.51 -8.28 5.65
CA TRP A 65 -3.97 -9.37 6.50
C TRP A 65 -2.96 -10.53 6.54
N MET A 66 -2.47 -10.96 5.36
CA MET A 66 -1.43 -11.99 5.28
C MET A 66 -0.12 -11.55 5.97
N LEU A 67 0.26 -10.27 5.85
CA LEU A 67 1.43 -9.68 6.50
C LEU A 67 1.27 -9.72 8.02
N TRP A 68 0.08 -9.41 8.54
CA TRP A 68 -0.25 -9.51 9.95
C TRP A 68 -0.12 -10.95 10.47
N LEU A 69 -0.59 -11.93 9.70
CA LEU A 69 -0.43 -13.35 10.02
C LEU A 69 1.03 -13.81 9.98
N GLY A 70 1.95 -13.04 9.41
CA GLY A 70 3.36 -13.41 9.30
C GLY A 70 3.68 -14.24 8.06
N MET A 71 2.80 -14.24 7.07
CA MET A 71 2.98 -15.02 5.85
C MET A 71 3.94 -14.31 4.90
N ARG A 72 4.85 -15.08 4.29
CA ARG A 72 5.79 -14.58 3.26
C ARG A 72 5.07 -13.90 2.09
N VAL A 73 3.94 -14.45 1.67
CA VAL A 73 3.11 -13.89 0.58
C VAL A 73 2.59 -12.50 0.91
N GLY A 74 2.23 -12.23 2.17
CA GLY A 74 1.82 -10.90 2.60
C GLY A 74 2.94 -9.87 2.46
N TRP A 75 4.17 -10.24 2.83
CA TRP A 75 5.34 -9.39 2.61
C TRP A 75 5.58 -9.12 1.12
N ILE A 76 5.58 -10.18 0.29
CA ILE A 76 5.82 -10.06 -1.15
C ILE A 76 4.77 -9.17 -1.80
N GLY A 77 3.49 -9.41 -1.50
CA GLY A 77 2.38 -8.65 -2.05
C GLY A 77 2.41 -7.18 -1.64
N THR A 78 2.68 -6.88 -0.36
CA THR A 78 2.82 -5.48 0.09
C THR A 78 3.99 -4.77 -0.60
N VAL A 79 5.13 -5.43 -0.77
CA VAL A 79 6.28 -4.86 -1.50
C VAL A 79 5.93 -4.63 -2.98
N ALA A 80 5.28 -5.59 -3.63
CA ALA A 80 4.89 -5.49 -5.03
C ALA A 80 3.90 -4.34 -5.26
N ILE A 81 2.91 -4.19 -4.38
CA ILE A 81 1.97 -3.05 -4.41
C ILE A 81 2.72 -1.74 -4.26
N ALA A 82 3.61 -1.61 -3.28
CA ALA A 82 4.34 -0.36 -3.05
C ALA A 82 5.20 0.04 -4.27
N PHE A 83 5.88 -0.92 -4.91
CA PHE A 83 6.58 -0.67 -6.17
C PHE A 83 5.63 -0.26 -7.30
N PHE A 84 4.50 -0.95 -7.44
CA PHE A 84 3.52 -0.65 -8.48
C PHE A 84 2.96 0.77 -8.34
N ILE A 85 2.60 1.20 -7.13
CA ILE A 85 2.11 2.56 -6.86
C ILE A 85 3.16 3.60 -7.22
N ILE A 86 4.42 3.41 -6.79
CA ILE A 86 5.52 4.33 -7.15
C ILE A 86 5.61 4.49 -8.67
N VAL A 87 5.57 3.37 -9.42
CA VAL A 87 5.68 3.41 -10.88
C VAL A 87 4.45 4.04 -11.51
N ALA A 88 3.24 3.60 -11.14
CA ALA A 88 1.99 4.07 -11.71
C ALA A 88 1.81 5.58 -11.50
N ASP A 89 2.03 6.07 -10.28
CA ASP A 89 1.87 7.48 -9.94
C ASP A 89 2.95 8.34 -10.57
N SER A 90 4.20 7.87 -10.61
CA SER A 90 5.28 8.60 -11.28
C SER A 90 4.97 8.76 -12.77
N LEU A 91 4.48 7.71 -13.42
CA LEU A 91 4.11 7.77 -14.84
C LEU A 91 2.89 8.67 -15.10
N ALA A 92 1.91 8.68 -14.19
CA ALA A 92 0.77 9.60 -14.25
C ALA A 92 1.22 11.05 -14.05
N MET A 93 2.09 11.31 -13.07
CA MET A 93 2.61 12.65 -12.79
C MET A 93 3.49 13.22 -13.91
N LEU A 94 4.20 12.36 -14.63
CA LEU A 94 4.99 12.73 -15.81
C LEU A 94 4.14 12.85 -17.09
N GLY A 95 2.83 12.58 -17.02
CA GLY A 95 1.93 12.63 -18.18
C GLY A 95 2.17 11.53 -19.23
N VAL A 96 2.94 10.51 -18.88
CA VAL A 96 3.31 9.40 -19.78
C VAL A 96 2.24 8.32 -19.80
N PHE A 97 1.47 8.18 -18.71
CA PHE A 97 0.46 7.14 -18.54
C PHE A 97 -0.90 7.72 -18.14
N ASN A 98 -1.49 8.50 -19.05
CA ASN A 98 -2.81 9.13 -18.85
C ASN A 98 -3.98 8.13 -18.85
N GLY A 99 -3.76 6.87 -19.28
CA GLY A 99 -4.82 5.86 -19.37
C GLY A 99 -5.42 5.43 -18.03
N LEU A 100 -4.78 5.75 -16.90
CA LEU A 100 -5.35 5.52 -15.56
C LEU A 100 -6.09 6.72 -14.98
N ASP A 101 -6.04 7.91 -15.62
CA ASP A 101 -6.63 9.17 -15.13
C ASP A 101 -6.36 9.43 -13.63
N ILE A 102 -5.19 9.01 -13.12
CA ILE A 102 -4.85 9.19 -11.71
C ILE A 102 -4.75 10.69 -11.43
N PRO A 103 -5.50 11.21 -10.43
CA PRO A 103 -5.40 12.60 -10.03
C PRO A 103 -3.96 12.94 -9.66
N TRP A 104 -3.39 13.98 -10.27
CA TRP A 104 -1.98 14.37 -10.07
C TRP A 104 -1.62 14.58 -8.60
N ASN A 105 -2.58 15.03 -7.79
CA ASN A 105 -2.42 15.23 -6.35
C ASN A 105 -2.32 13.93 -5.53
N ALA A 106 -2.82 12.80 -6.04
CA ALA A 106 -2.74 11.50 -5.36
C ALA A 106 -1.28 11.05 -5.19
N GLY A 107 -0.46 11.22 -6.24
CA GLY A 107 0.95 10.81 -6.24
C GLY A 107 1.82 11.51 -5.18
N PHE A 108 1.46 12.71 -4.73
CA PHE A 108 2.18 13.40 -3.64
C PHE A 108 2.05 12.70 -2.29
N GLY A 109 0.97 11.98 -2.05
CA GLY A 109 0.78 11.19 -0.83
C GLY A 109 1.24 9.75 -1.01
N GLU A 110 0.85 9.14 -2.12
CA GLU A 110 1.00 7.71 -2.37
C GLU A 110 2.46 7.30 -2.65
N ILE A 111 3.25 8.13 -3.36
CA ILE A 111 4.67 7.85 -3.63
C ILE A 111 5.51 7.90 -2.35
N PRO A 112 5.52 8.98 -1.54
CA PRO A 112 6.32 9.01 -0.31
C PRO A 112 5.93 7.92 0.68
N TYR A 113 4.63 7.64 0.80
CA TYR A 113 4.13 6.56 1.65
C TYR A 113 4.66 5.19 1.19
N SER A 114 4.58 4.90 -0.11
CA SER A 114 5.09 3.65 -0.68
C SER A 114 6.60 3.49 -0.51
N LEU A 115 7.37 4.58 -0.63
CA LEU A 115 8.81 4.57 -0.35
C LEU A 115 9.11 4.23 1.12
N LEU A 116 8.34 4.77 2.06
CA LEU A 116 8.48 4.44 3.50
C LEU A 116 8.16 2.96 3.77
N ILE A 117 7.13 2.41 3.13
CA ILE A 117 6.81 0.97 3.22
C ILE A 117 7.99 0.14 2.76
N LEU A 118 8.54 0.43 1.57
CA LEU A 118 9.69 -0.30 1.03
C LEU A 118 10.91 -0.17 1.95
N ALA A 119 11.23 1.05 2.38
CA ALA A 119 12.35 1.32 3.28
C ALA A 119 12.24 0.55 4.60
N TYR A 120 11.02 0.34 5.12
CA TYR A 120 10.80 -0.45 6.33
C TYR A 120 10.83 -1.96 6.07
N LEU A 121 10.09 -2.45 5.06
CA LEU A 121 9.96 -3.87 4.78
C LEU A 121 11.25 -4.53 4.29
N LEU A 122 12.14 -3.75 3.65
CA LEU A 122 13.44 -4.24 3.16
C LEU A 122 14.52 -4.28 4.25
N GLN A 123 14.24 -3.82 5.48
CA GLN A 123 15.19 -3.93 6.58
C GLN A 123 15.47 -5.40 6.91
N SER A 124 16.73 -5.74 7.14
CA SER A 124 17.20 -7.13 7.34
C SER A 124 16.43 -7.88 8.41
N HIS A 125 16.12 -7.22 9.54
CA HIS A 125 15.38 -7.84 10.64
C HIS A 125 13.89 -8.07 10.33
N VAL A 126 13.29 -7.26 9.44
CA VAL A 126 11.92 -7.47 8.97
C VAL A 126 11.91 -8.62 7.95
N ARG A 127 12.82 -8.58 6.98
CA ARG A 127 13.01 -9.65 5.98
C ARG A 127 13.22 -11.03 6.62
N ALA A 128 14.10 -11.11 7.62
CA ALA A 128 14.35 -12.35 8.37
C ALA A 128 13.08 -12.91 9.02
N LYS A 129 12.20 -12.05 9.56
CA LYS A 129 10.93 -12.45 10.15
C LYS A 129 9.97 -13.10 9.15
N TYR A 130 9.97 -12.63 7.91
CA TYR A 130 9.13 -13.15 6.83
C TYR A 130 9.83 -14.22 5.96
N LYS A 131 11.07 -14.59 6.31
CA LYS A 131 11.90 -15.59 5.60
C LYS A 131 12.15 -15.19 4.13
N VAL A 132 12.57 -13.95 3.92
CA VAL A 132 12.94 -13.32 2.63
C VAL A 132 14.34 -12.74 2.68
#